data_AF-A0A3D6C4D5-F1
#
_entry.id   AF-A0A3D6C4D5-F1
#
_cell.length_a   1.000
_cell.length_b   1.000
_cell.length_c   1.000
_cell.angle_alpha   90.00
_cell.angle_beta   90.00
_cell.angle_gamma   90.00
#
_symmetry.space_group_name_H-M   'P 1'
#
loop_
_entity.id
_entity.type
_entity.pdbx_description
1 polymer ?
#
loop_
_entity_poly.entity_id
_entity_poly.type
_entity_poly.pdbx_seq_one_letter_code
_entity_poly.pdbx_strand_id
1 'polypeptide(L)'
;MKKICIITDTLRSHSLLKPLIDTLQADPEADLTVLSTYRHSTPDIELSFASIEARDNFTDQSLEISVTQGSAPFKRTSADQEQQAFAAVLRDIDPEIVVLFGNSFTTFSAAVAAFLTNIPVAHIQGGESDFGAWDDAYGFGITKIANLHFTTTETYRRRVLGFGEHPDRVFTVGDLCVPYILDLLNTKIPEKEDFCTAMGLDPADEFIFVSMVPDRAIGSRNRQLMQAVTDTLEDPKYAPFKIICEHPGPKGFGQIMQRQMEELIQRHPGRVVFTSDETEILGAMAHCRTAIGNTDRCVTDAATLRTPVVLVGDRLKDRENPGHMIQAPMTGAQVDKALARAICPEFKIGLMFLNSPFEQENTPGRIAGVLRAYTNADVAAKTQYTD
;
A
#
# COMPACT_ATOMS: atom_id res chain seq x y z
N MET A 1 -18.45 16.24 -19.38
CA MET A 1 -17.92 15.54 -18.19
C MET A 1 -17.11 14.36 -18.70
N LYS A 2 -15.90 14.16 -18.20
CA LYS A 2 -15.01 13.04 -18.54
C LYS A 2 -15.43 11.83 -17.73
N LYS A 3 -15.77 10.70 -18.36
CA LYS A 3 -16.12 9.47 -17.64
C LYS A 3 -14.87 8.78 -17.11
N ILE A 4 -14.69 8.77 -15.80
CA ILE A 4 -13.52 8.21 -15.12
C ILE A 4 -13.99 7.06 -14.22
N CYS A 5 -13.34 5.90 -14.34
CA CYS A 5 -13.58 4.77 -13.44
C CYS A 5 -12.34 4.51 -12.59
N ILE A 6 -12.44 4.55 -11.26
CA ILE A 6 -11.36 4.15 -10.34
C ILE A 6 -11.66 2.73 -9.85
N ILE A 7 -10.69 1.81 -9.95
CA ILE A 7 -10.83 0.45 -9.41
C ILE A 7 -10.00 0.33 -8.13
N THR A 8 -10.62 -0.15 -7.06
CA THR A 8 -9.98 -0.36 -5.75
C THR A 8 -10.08 -1.82 -5.33
N ASP A 9 -8.95 -2.42 -4.93
CA ASP A 9 -8.85 -3.86 -4.69
C ASP A 9 -8.90 -4.24 -3.19
N THR A 10 -8.56 -3.28 -2.34
CA THR A 10 -8.47 -3.43 -0.89
C THR A 10 -8.96 -2.18 -0.18
N LEU A 11 -9.38 -2.33 1.08
CA LEU A 11 -9.73 -1.19 1.94
C LEU A 11 -8.60 -0.16 2.00
N ARG A 12 -7.34 -0.60 2.11
CA ARG A 12 -6.19 0.30 2.12
C ARG A 12 -6.01 1.03 0.79
N SER A 13 -6.10 0.36 -0.36
CA SER A 13 -6.01 1.03 -1.67
C SER A 13 -7.07 2.14 -1.82
N HIS A 14 -8.30 1.88 -1.37
CA HIS A 14 -9.38 2.84 -1.44
C HIS A 14 -9.14 4.02 -0.50
N SER A 15 -8.71 3.75 0.73
CA SER A 15 -8.30 4.78 1.68
C SER A 15 -7.22 5.70 1.10
N LEU A 16 -6.17 5.13 0.49
CA LEU A 16 -5.10 5.90 -0.14
C LEU A 16 -5.58 6.70 -1.37
N LEU A 17 -6.57 6.19 -2.10
CA LEU A 17 -7.17 6.87 -3.25
C LEU A 17 -8.23 7.91 -2.85
N LYS A 18 -8.70 7.92 -1.60
CA LYS A 18 -9.75 8.82 -1.12
C LYS A 18 -9.48 10.31 -1.46
N PRO A 19 -8.27 10.86 -1.27
CA PRO A 19 -8.00 12.25 -1.66
C PRO A 19 -8.26 12.53 -3.15
N LEU A 20 -7.97 11.58 -4.04
CA LEU A 20 -8.25 11.68 -5.47
C LEU A 20 -9.73 11.50 -5.79
N ILE A 21 -10.40 10.54 -5.12
CA ILE A 21 -11.84 10.33 -5.24
C ILE A 21 -12.58 11.61 -4.88
N ASP A 22 -12.32 12.17 -3.70
CA ASP A 22 -12.97 13.39 -3.21
C ASP A 22 -12.71 14.58 -4.16
N THR A 23 -11.48 14.68 -4.70
CA THR A 23 -11.12 15.72 -5.69
C THR A 23 -11.93 15.60 -6.98
N LEU A 24 -12.06 14.39 -7.53
CA LEU A 24 -12.79 14.15 -8.78
C LEU A 24 -14.30 14.26 -8.59
N GLN A 25 -14.84 13.92 -7.42
CA GLN A 25 -16.26 14.07 -7.10
C GLN A 25 -16.69 15.54 -7.00
N ALA A 26 -15.81 16.39 -6.47
CA ALA A 26 -16.04 17.82 -6.41
C ALA A 26 -15.87 18.52 -7.77
N ASP A 27 -15.31 17.83 -8.78
CA ASP A 27 -15.06 18.39 -10.11
C ASP A 27 -16.30 18.24 -11.02
N PRO A 28 -16.98 19.33 -11.40
CA PRO A 28 -18.16 19.27 -12.27
C PRO A 28 -17.83 18.84 -13.71
N GLU A 29 -16.55 18.77 -14.09
CA GLU A 29 -16.10 18.26 -15.38
C GLU A 29 -15.78 16.76 -15.35
N ALA A 30 -15.88 16.08 -14.21
CA ALA A 30 -15.66 14.64 -14.07
C ALA A 30 -16.98 13.89 -13.79
N ASP A 31 -17.17 12.76 -14.47
CA ASP A 31 -18.23 11.78 -14.19
C ASP A 31 -17.55 10.53 -13.60
N LEU A 32 -17.52 10.44 -12.27
CA LEU A 32 -16.74 9.43 -11.55
C LEU A 32 -17.58 8.20 -11.21
N THR A 33 -17.07 7.02 -11.58
CA THR A 33 -17.48 5.73 -11.03
C THR A 33 -16.34 5.15 -10.19
N VAL A 34 -16.65 4.61 -9.03
CA VAL A 34 -15.68 3.85 -8.22
C VAL A 34 -16.13 2.40 -8.19
N LEU A 35 -15.21 1.51 -8.54
CA LEU A 35 -15.40 0.07 -8.60
C LEU A 35 -14.58 -0.60 -7.51
N SER A 36 -15.24 -1.07 -6.46
CA SER A 36 -14.57 -1.76 -5.36
C SER A 36 -14.72 -3.27 -5.50
N THR A 37 -13.61 -4.02 -5.41
CA THR A 37 -13.64 -5.50 -5.40
C THR A 37 -13.60 -6.11 -4.00
N TYR A 38 -13.53 -5.28 -2.96
CA TYR A 38 -13.62 -5.70 -1.56
C TYR A 38 -14.93 -5.19 -0.93
N ARG A 39 -15.39 -5.84 0.15
CA ARG A 39 -16.58 -5.39 0.89
C ARG A 39 -16.18 -4.39 1.97
N HIS A 40 -16.83 -3.22 1.99
CA HIS A 40 -16.65 -2.18 3.01
C HIS A 40 -17.19 -2.57 4.41
N SER A 41 -17.86 -3.73 4.55
CA SER A 41 -18.55 -4.12 5.79
C SER A 41 -18.38 -5.61 6.13
N THR A 42 -17.27 -5.98 6.79
CA THR A 42 -17.17 -6.81 8.03
C THR A 42 -15.78 -7.48 8.17
N PRO A 43 -15.26 -7.69 9.40
CA PRO A 43 -13.87 -8.11 9.64
C PRO A 43 -13.58 -9.60 9.40
N ASP A 44 -14.59 -10.45 9.25
CA ASP A 44 -14.41 -11.90 9.16
C ASP A 44 -14.57 -12.44 7.73
N ILE A 45 -13.54 -13.17 7.33
CA ILE A 45 -13.33 -13.79 6.03
C ILE A 45 -14.30 -14.95 5.85
N GLU A 46 -15.29 -14.79 4.97
CA GLU A 46 -15.86 -15.85 4.12
C GLU A 46 -16.45 -15.18 2.85
N LEU A 47 -15.84 -15.45 1.69
CA LEU A 47 -16.28 -14.93 0.39
C LEU A 47 -17.65 -15.53 0.06
N SER A 48 -18.70 -14.71 0.17
CA SER A 48 -20.09 -15.10 -0.12
C SER A 48 -20.98 -13.90 -0.53
N PHE A 49 -21.19 -13.81 -1.83
CA PHE A 49 -22.38 -13.51 -2.65
C PHE A 49 -23.21 -12.21 -2.51
N ALA A 50 -23.38 -11.59 -3.69
CA ALA A 50 -24.47 -10.87 -4.33
C ALA A 50 -24.96 -9.52 -3.74
N SER A 51 -24.45 -8.41 -4.30
CA SER A 51 -25.25 -7.24 -4.78
C SER A 51 -24.34 -6.09 -5.25
N ILE A 52 -24.79 -5.36 -6.29
CA ILE A 52 -24.38 -3.97 -6.56
C ILE A 52 -25.22 -3.13 -5.60
N GLU A 53 -24.67 -2.70 -4.47
CA GLU A 53 -25.34 -1.74 -3.59
C GLU A 53 -24.77 -0.35 -3.83
N ALA A 54 -25.51 0.47 -4.55
CA ALA A 54 -25.33 1.92 -4.46
C ALA A 54 -25.66 2.33 -3.02
N ARG A 55 -24.68 2.89 -2.29
CA ARG A 55 -24.93 3.54 -1.00
C ARG A 55 -24.39 4.97 -1.02
N ASP A 56 -25.25 5.86 -0.53
CA ASP A 56 -25.04 7.26 -0.14
C ASP A 56 -24.48 8.23 -1.19
N ASN A 57 -25.29 8.75 -2.13
CA ASN A 57 -24.89 9.79 -3.10
C ASN A 57 -23.66 9.44 -3.98
N PHE A 58 -23.10 8.24 -3.85
CA PHE A 58 -22.05 7.66 -4.69
C PHE A 58 -22.69 6.75 -5.76
N THR A 59 -22.16 6.80 -6.99
CA THR A 59 -22.24 5.67 -7.92
C THR A 59 -21.10 4.69 -7.63
N ASP A 60 -21.06 4.17 -6.41
CA ASP A 60 -20.23 3.02 -6.07
C ASP A 60 -20.86 1.79 -6.72
N GLN A 61 -20.13 1.17 -7.65
CA GLN A 61 -20.46 -0.16 -8.14
C GLN A 61 -19.53 -1.14 -7.44
N SER A 62 -20.08 -2.07 -6.66
CA SER A 62 -19.30 -3.19 -6.13
C SER A 62 -19.23 -4.31 -7.16
N LEU A 63 -18.02 -4.68 -7.59
CA LEU A 63 -17.82 -5.85 -8.46
C LEU A 63 -17.38 -7.04 -7.63
N GLU A 64 -18.22 -8.06 -7.60
CA GLU A 64 -17.91 -9.31 -6.93
C GLU A 64 -17.43 -10.35 -7.95
N ILE A 65 -16.27 -10.94 -7.67
CA ILE A 65 -15.65 -11.94 -8.55
C ILE A 65 -15.65 -13.28 -7.80
N SER A 66 -16.50 -14.20 -8.24
CA SER A 66 -16.60 -15.52 -7.61
C SER A 66 -15.54 -16.47 -8.17
N VAL A 67 -14.54 -16.81 -7.35
CA VAL A 67 -13.48 -17.76 -7.71
C VAL A 67 -13.83 -19.18 -7.26
N THR A 68 -14.22 -20.03 -8.20
CA THR A 68 -14.47 -21.45 -7.93
C THR A 68 -13.14 -22.20 -7.84
N GLN A 69 -12.87 -22.90 -6.73
CA GLN A 69 -11.72 -23.80 -6.66
C GLN A 69 -11.94 -25.01 -7.60
N GLY A 70 -11.45 -24.88 -8.83
CA GLY A 70 -11.34 -25.98 -9.80
C GLY A 70 -9.99 -26.70 -9.68
N SER A 71 -9.87 -27.81 -10.41
CA SER A 71 -8.65 -28.66 -10.50
C SER A 71 -7.48 -28.04 -11.28
N ALA A 72 -7.64 -26.83 -11.82
CA ALA A 72 -6.56 -26.04 -12.42
C ALA A 72 -5.73 -25.34 -11.33
N PRO A 73 -4.47 -24.94 -11.59
CA PRO A 73 -3.70 -24.18 -10.61
C PRO A 73 -4.46 -22.89 -10.25
N PHE A 74 -4.81 -22.75 -8.96
CA PHE A 74 -5.73 -21.73 -8.39
C PHE A 74 -5.58 -20.31 -8.97
N LYS A 75 -4.33 -19.84 -9.20
CA LYS A 75 -4.05 -18.51 -9.76
C LYS A 75 -4.52 -18.32 -11.22
N ARG A 76 -4.60 -19.40 -11.99
CA ARG A 76 -5.04 -19.34 -13.40
C ARG A 76 -6.55 -19.16 -13.48
N THR A 77 -7.30 -19.93 -12.69
CA THR A 77 -8.76 -19.84 -12.65
C THR A 77 -9.23 -18.49 -12.12
N SER A 78 -8.55 -17.93 -11.12
CA SER A 78 -8.87 -16.60 -10.61
C SER A 78 -8.60 -15.48 -11.63
N ALA A 79 -7.50 -15.56 -12.41
CA ALA A 79 -7.18 -14.56 -13.43
C ALA A 79 -8.28 -14.49 -14.50
N ASP A 80 -8.66 -15.65 -15.03
CA ASP A 80 -9.66 -15.75 -16.10
C ASP A 80 -11.02 -15.19 -15.64
N GLN A 81 -11.41 -15.47 -14.39
CA GLN A 81 -12.66 -15.00 -13.80
C GLN A 81 -12.65 -13.49 -13.51
N GLU A 82 -11.57 -12.98 -12.92
CA GLU A 82 -11.44 -11.54 -12.65
C GLU A 82 -11.48 -10.74 -13.96
N GLN A 83 -10.74 -11.17 -14.97
CA GLN A 83 -10.70 -10.49 -16.27
C GLN A 83 -12.06 -10.50 -16.97
N GLN A 84 -12.79 -11.61 -16.93
CA GLN A 84 -14.15 -11.68 -17.50
C GLN A 84 -15.13 -10.75 -16.77
N ALA A 85 -15.07 -10.71 -15.45
CA ALA A 85 -15.92 -9.86 -14.64
C ALA A 85 -15.64 -8.37 -14.87
N PHE A 86 -14.37 -7.96 -14.82
CA PHE A 86 -13.96 -6.59 -15.14
C PHE A 86 -14.35 -6.22 -16.57
N ALA A 87 -14.09 -7.08 -17.56
CA ALA A 87 -14.44 -6.78 -18.95
C ALA A 87 -15.95 -6.66 -19.18
N ALA A 88 -16.78 -7.38 -18.43
CA ALA A 88 -18.23 -7.23 -18.48
C ALA A 88 -18.66 -5.88 -17.90
N VAL A 89 -18.24 -5.58 -16.67
CA VAL A 89 -18.63 -4.33 -16.00
C VAL A 89 -18.08 -3.08 -16.69
N LEU A 90 -16.84 -3.12 -17.17
CA LEU A 90 -16.26 -2.00 -17.89
C LEU A 90 -16.96 -1.71 -19.22
N ARG A 91 -17.54 -2.72 -19.88
CA ARG A 91 -18.39 -2.52 -21.07
C ARG A 91 -19.72 -1.85 -20.73
N ASP A 92 -20.27 -2.14 -19.55
CA ASP A 92 -21.53 -1.54 -19.10
C ASP A 92 -21.34 -0.10 -18.60
N ILE A 93 -20.25 0.16 -17.86
CA ILE A 93 -19.88 1.51 -17.39
C ILE A 93 -19.45 2.39 -18.59
N ASP A 94 -18.75 1.82 -19.57
CA ASP A 94 -18.17 2.51 -20.73
C ASP A 94 -17.38 3.77 -20.32
N PRO A 95 -16.35 3.64 -19.45
CA PRO A 95 -15.54 4.77 -19.03
C PRO A 95 -14.57 5.20 -20.14
N GLU A 96 -14.26 6.49 -20.20
CA GLU A 96 -13.23 7.01 -21.12
C GLU A 96 -11.81 6.74 -20.62
N ILE A 97 -11.63 6.46 -19.33
CA ILE A 97 -10.36 6.02 -18.73
C ILE A 97 -10.61 5.26 -17.42
N VAL A 98 -9.79 4.24 -17.18
CA VAL A 98 -9.75 3.49 -15.91
C VAL A 98 -8.48 3.86 -15.15
N VAL A 99 -8.61 4.19 -13.87
CA VAL A 99 -7.51 4.50 -12.96
C VAL A 99 -7.24 3.29 -12.08
N LEU A 100 -5.97 2.87 -12.04
CA LEU A 100 -5.47 1.72 -11.31
C LEU A 100 -4.35 2.16 -10.37
N PHE A 101 -4.32 1.61 -9.16
CA PHE A 101 -3.32 1.91 -8.14
C PHE A 101 -2.55 0.66 -7.74
N GLY A 102 -1.22 0.79 -7.67
CA GLY A 102 -0.33 -0.26 -7.19
C GLY A 102 -0.16 -1.42 -8.17
N ASN A 103 0.31 -2.54 -7.63
CA ASN A 103 0.88 -3.65 -8.41
C ASN A 103 0.28 -5.02 -8.04
N SER A 104 -0.96 -5.06 -7.55
CA SER A 104 -1.58 -6.33 -7.15
C SER A 104 -1.98 -7.19 -8.36
N PHE A 105 -2.20 -8.48 -8.09
CA PHE A 105 -2.75 -9.41 -9.07
C PHE A 105 -4.10 -8.92 -9.62
N THR A 106 -4.99 -8.44 -8.75
CA THR A 106 -6.32 -7.96 -9.14
C THR A 106 -6.24 -6.68 -9.95
N THR A 107 -5.35 -5.75 -9.59
CA THR A 107 -5.06 -4.55 -10.39
C THR A 107 -4.53 -4.93 -11.77
N PHE A 108 -3.67 -5.96 -11.86
CA PHE A 108 -3.19 -6.46 -13.16
C PHE A 108 -4.30 -7.10 -14.00
N SER A 109 -5.19 -7.90 -13.39
CA SER A 109 -6.38 -8.44 -14.07
C SER A 109 -7.27 -7.33 -14.61
N ALA A 110 -7.49 -6.26 -13.85
CA ALA A 110 -8.27 -5.10 -14.27
C ALA A 110 -7.60 -4.36 -15.44
N ALA A 111 -6.28 -4.19 -15.41
CA ALA A 111 -5.51 -3.58 -16.50
C ALA A 111 -5.66 -4.40 -17.81
N VAL A 112 -5.54 -5.72 -17.73
CA VAL A 112 -5.72 -6.62 -18.88
C VAL A 112 -7.14 -6.54 -19.43
N ALA A 113 -8.15 -6.54 -18.56
CA ALA A 113 -9.54 -6.41 -18.97
C ALA A 113 -9.80 -5.09 -19.71
N ALA A 114 -9.36 -3.96 -19.13
CA ALA A 114 -9.47 -2.64 -19.76
C ALA A 114 -8.77 -2.59 -21.13
N PHE A 115 -7.57 -3.16 -21.23
CA PHE A 115 -6.84 -3.26 -22.49
C PHE A 115 -7.62 -4.05 -23.56
N LEU A 116 -8.17 -5.21 -23.20
CA LEU A 116 -8.93 -6.06 -24.13
C LEU A 116 -10.25 -5.43 -24.57
N THR A 117 -10.81 -4.52 -23.77
CA THR A 117 -12.00 -3.74 -24.12
C THR A 117 -11.69 -2.38 -24.73
N ASN A 118 -10.43 -2.10 -25.10
CA ASN A 118 -9.95 -0.83 -25.66
C ASN A 118 -10.21 0.40 -24.77
N ILE A 119 -10.22 0.21 -23.46
CA ILE A 119 -10.39 1.28 -22.48
C ILE A 119 -8.99 1.73 -22.00
N PRO A 120 -8.67 3.03 -22.08
CA PRO A 120 -7.37 3.55 -21.63
C PRO A 120 -7.15 3.33 -20.13
N VAL A 121 -5.90 3.10 -19.74
CA VAL A 121 -5.51 2.88 -18.34
C VAL A 121 -4.60 4.00 -17.85
N ALA A 122 -4.90 4.57 -16.69
CA ALA A 122 -4.02 5.43 -15.91
C ALA A 122 -3.48 4.64 -14.71
N HIS A 123 -2.15 4.50 -14.61
CA HIS A 123 -1.51 3.74 -13.55
C HIS A 123 -0.82 4.65 -12.55
N ILE A 124 -1.21 4.54 -11.28
CA ILE A 124 -0.62 5.23 -10.13
C ILE A 124 0.33 4.26 -9.40
N GLN A 125 1.49 4.77 -8.95
CA GLN A 125 2.60 4.00 -8.37
C GLN A 125 3.35 3.09 -9.38
N GLY A 126 3.30 3.45 -10.66
CA GLY A 126 4.11 2.82 -11.69
C GLY A 126 5.61 3.00 -11.45
N GLY A 127 6.38 1.95 -11.75
CA GLY A 127 7.84 1.97 -11.64
C GLY A 127 8.39 1.79 -10.23
N GLU A 128 7.59 1.39 -9.25
CA GLU A 128 8.07 0.94 -7.93
C GLU A 128 8.55 -0.53 -7.99
N SER A 129 9.38 -0.97 -7.03
CA SER A 129 9.85 -2.36 -6.95
C SER A 129 10.05 -2.77 -5.50
N ASP A 130 9.50 -3.91 -5.14
CA ASP A 130 9.57 -4.51 -3.81
C ASP A 130 10.67 -5.58 -3.72
N PHE A 131 11.65 -5.51 -4.62
CA PHE A 131 12.80 -6.40 -4.75
C PHE A 131 12.45 -7.87 -5.05
N GLY A 132 12.07 -8.15 -6.30
CA GLY A 132 11.89 -9.52 -6.77
C GLY A 132 10.62 -10.18 -6.22
N ALA A 133 9.72 -9.37 -5.65
CA ALA A 133 8.36 -9.79 -5.38
C ALA A 133 7.67 -10.14 -6.69
N TRP A 134 6.74 -11.11 -6.65
CA TRP A 134 5.88 -11.40 -7.80
C TRP A 134 5.08 -10.18 -8.24
N ASP A 135 4.77 -9.30 -7.29
CA ASP A 135 4.01 -8.08 -7.49
C ASP A 135 4.79 -7.07 -8.38
N ASP A 136 6.13 -7.13 -8.43
CA ASP A 136 6.94 -6.34 -9.39
C ASP A 136 6.56 -6.66 -10.84
N ALA A 137 6.38 -7.96 -11.15
CA ALA A 137 6.02 -8.39 -12.51
C ALA A 137 4.63 -7.88 -12.91
N TYR A 138 3.68 -7.85 -11.97
CA TYR A 138 2.36 -7.25 -12.18
C TYR A 138 2.48 -5.75 -12.39
N GLY A 139 3.19 -5.01 -11.53
CA GLY A 139 3.36 -3.57 -11.66
C GLY A 139 4.02 -3.14 -12.97
N PHE A 140 5.06 -3.87 -13.40
CA PHE A 140 5.70 -3.62 -14.70
C PHE A 140 4.79 -3.98 -15.87
N GLY A 141 4.01 -5.07 -15.74
CA GLY A 141 2.99 -5.45 -16.72
C GLY A 141 1.89 -4.38 -16.86
N ILE A 142 1.35 -3.88 -15.75
CA ILE A 142 0.38 -2.77 -15.73
C ILE A 142 0.99 -1.54 -16.40
N THR A 143 2.25 -1.22 -16.08
CA THR A 143 2.96 -0.09 -16.70
C THR A 143 3.02 -0.24 -18.23
N LYS A 144 3.31 -1.43 -18.76
CA LYS A 144 3.28 -1.61 -20.22
C LYS A 144 1.88 -1.53 -20.82
N ILE A 145 0.84 -1.83 -20.05
CA ILE A 145 -0.56 -1.71 -20.47
C ILE A 145 -1.06 -0.26 -20.38
N ALA A 146 -0.60 0.53 -19.40
CA ALA A 146 -1.13 1.85 -19.07
C ALA A 146 -0.77 2.97 -20.05
N ASN A 147 -1.73 3.82 -20.38
CA ASN A 147 -1.61 4.97 -21.26
C ASN A 147 -1.03 6.20 -20.54
N LEU A 148 -1.34 6.35 -19.25
CA LEU A 148 -0.82 7.41 -18.39
C LEU A 148 -0.15 6.81 -17.17
N HIS A 149 0.92 7.45 -16.72
CA HIS A 149 1.73 6.99 -15.58
C HIS A 149 1.89 8.10 -14.56
N PHE A 150 1.38 7.86 -13.36
CA PHE A 150 1.49 8.75 -12.21
C PHE A 150 2.46 8.14 -11.20
N THR A 151 3.71 8.56 -11.28
CA THR A 151 4.81 8.07 -10.45
C THR A 151 4.95 8.90 -9.18
N THR A 152 5.34 8.25 -8.09
CA THR A 152 5.47 8.91 -6.78
C THR A 152 6.78 9.67 -6.61
N THR A 153 7.83 9.31 -7.34
CA THR A 153 9.14 9.96 -7.30
C THR A 153 9.77 10.07 -8.70
N GLU A 154 10.78 10.91 -8.84
CA GLU A 154 11.55 11.04 -10.08
C GLU A 154 12.36 9.76 -10.39
N THR A 155 12.78 9.03 -9.36
CA THR A 155 13.44 7.72 -9.52
C THR A 155 12.52 6.74 -10.23
N TYR A 156 11.25 6.67 -9.82
CA TYR A 156 10.28 5.77 -10.44
C TYR A 156 9.86 6.25 -11.82
N ARG A 157 9.75 7.57 -12.06
CA ARG A 157 9.62 8.14 -13.41
C ARG A 157 10.71 7.65 -14.35
N ARG A 158 11.98 7.76 -13.94
CA ARG A 158 13.11 7.27 -14.77
C ARG A 158 12.99 5.77 -15.08
N ARG A 159 12.50 4.96 -14.15
CA ARG A 159 12.26 3.53 -14.37
C ARG A 159 11.15 3.30 -15.41
N VAL A 160 10.03 3.99 -15.29
CA VAL A 160 8.92 3.94 -16.27
C VAL A 160 9.38 4.38 -17.66
N LEU A 161 10.16 5.46 -17.77
CA LEU A 161 10.77 5.90 -19.03
C LEU A 161 11.72 4.84 -19.60
N GLY A 162 12.48 4.16 -18.74
CA GLY A 162 13.35 3.04 -19.11
C GLY A 162 12.60 1.84 -19.69
N PHE A 163 11.30 1.71 -19.43
CA PHE A 163 10.43 0.72 -20.08
C PHE A 163 9.93 1.15 -21.47
N GLY A 164 10.39 2.30 -21.97
CA GLY A 164 10.04 2.85 -23.28
C GLY A 164 8.73 3.64 -23.28
N GLU A 165 8.22 4.05 -22.12
CA GLU A 165 7.04 4.92 -22.05
C GLU A 165 7.38 6.36 -22.47
N HIS A 166 6.47 7.00 -23.21
CA HIS A 166 6.71 8.35 -23.74
C HIS A 166 6.73 9.40 -22.60
N PRO A 167 7.70 10.33 -22.58
CA PRO A 167 7.83 11.34 -21.51
C PRO A 167 6.57 12.16 -21.20
N ASP A 168 5.79 12.51 -22.23
CA ASP A 168 4.55 13.29 -22.09
C ASP A 168 3.40 12.52 -21.43
N ARG A 169 3.59 11.24 -21.14
CA ARG A 169 2.61 10.36 -20.48
C ARG A 169 3.04 9.93 -19.09
N VAL A 170 4.24 10.33 -18.68
CA VAL A 170 4.79 10.01 -17.37
C VAL A 170 4.84 11.28 -16.55
N PHE A 171 4.23 11.27 -15.37
CA PHE A 171 4.11 12.41 -14.49
C PHE A 171 4.63 12.02 -13.11
N THR A 172 5.52 12.81 -12.53
CA THR A 172 5.92 12.66 -11.13
C THR A 172 5.04 13.56 -10.30
N VAL A 173 4.08 12.96 -9.61
CA VAL A 173 3.00 13.69 -8.92
C VAL A 173 3.11 13.65 -7.41
N GLY A 174 3.97 12.80 -6.85
CA GLY A 174 4.03 12.50 -5.41
C GLY A 174 3.17 11.28 -5.07
N ASP A 175 3.15 10.89 -3.80
CA ASP A 175 2.35 9.76 -3.32
C ASP A 175 1.01 10.25 -2.73
N LEU A 176 -0.10 9.61 -3.09
CA LEU A 176 -1.43 9.89 -2.53
C LEU A 176 -1.54 9.49 -1.06
N CYS A 177 -0.64 8.62 -0.59
CA CYS A 177 -0.49 8.29 0.82
C CYS A 177 -0.20 9.53 1.68
N VAL A 178 0.56 10.51 1.18
CA VAL A 178 0.92 11.73 1.91
C VAL A 178 -0.32 12.55 2.31
N PRO A 179 -1.16 13.04 1.38
CA PRO A 179 -2.34 13.82 1.76
C PRO A 179 -3.33 13.01 2.60
N TYR A 180 -3.43 11.69 2.39
CA TYR A 180 -4.27 10.82 3.22
C TYR A 180 -3.79 10.77 4.69
N ILE A 181 -2.49 10.55 4.92
CA ILE A 181 -1.93 10.49 6.27
C ILE A 181 -2.00 11.85 6.95
N LEU A 182 -1.71 12.94 6.23
CA LEU A 182 -1.82 14.29 6.78
C LEU A 182 -3.26 14.62 7.19
N ASP A 183 -4.26 14.20 6.42
CA ASP A 183 -5.67 14.37 6.80
C ASP A 183 -5.99 13.59 8.09
N LEU A 184 -5.60 12.32 8.17
CA LEU A 184 -5.81 11.50 9.36
C LEU A 184 -5.08 12.04 10.59
N LEU A 185 -3.84 12.48 10.45
CA LEU A 185 -3.09 13.09 11.54
C LEU A 185 -3.80 14.31 12.12
N ASN A 186 -4.42 15.13 11.27
CA ASN A 186 -5.08 16.36 11.71
C ASN A 186 -6.51 16.13 12.23
N THR A 187 -7.13 14.99 11.91
CA THR A 187 -8.57 14.77 12.16
C THR A 187 -8.90 13.59 13.06
N LYS A 188 -8.06 12.53 13.05
CA LYS A 188 -8.37 11.25 13.71
C LYS A 188 -7.28 10.73 14.63
N ILE A 189 -6.02 11.07 14.41
CA ILE A 189 -4.93 10.60 15.27
C ILE A 189 -4.85 11.50 16.50
N PRO A 190 -5.13 10.98 17.71
CA PRO A 190 -5.07 11.77 18.91
C PRO A 190 -3.61 11.99 19.37
N GLU A 191 -3.43 12.93 20.29
CA GLU A 191 -2.16 13.13 21.00
C GLU A 191 -1.73 11.86 21.75
N LYS A 192 -0.42 11.74 22.06
CA LYS A 192 0.16 10.49 22.62
C LYS A 192 -0.59 9.98 23.85
N GLU A 193 -1.00 10.88 24.76
CA GLU A 193 -1.66 10.53 26.02
C GLU A 193 -3.02 9.85 25.79
N ASP A 194 -3.84 10.45 24.92
CA ASP A 194 -5.16 9.91 24.54
C ASP A 194 -5.02 8.64 23.70
N PHE A 195 -4.03 8.59 22.80
CA PHE A 195 -3.70 7.39 22.03
C PHE A 195 -3.34 6.21 22.96
N CYS A 196 -2.40 6.41 23.89
CA CYS A 196 -2.01 5.38 24.85
C CYS A 196 -3.21 4.90 25.67
N THR A 197 -4.03 5.84 26.17
CA THR A 197 -5.23 5.52 26.95
C THR A 197 -6.22 4.65 26.15
N ALA A 198 -6.47 4.98 24.88
CA ALA A 198 -7.33 4.19 23.99
C ALA A 198 -6.78 2.79 23.73
N MET A 199 -5.45 2.65 23.63
CA MET A 199 -4.76 1.36 23.44
C MET A 199 -4.57 0.56 24.73
N GLY A 200 -5.02 1.07 25.89
CA GLY A 200 -4.80 0.45 27.20
C GLY A 200 -3.33 0.45 27.66
N LEU A 201 -2.56 1.44 27.21
CA LEU A 201 -1.15 1.68 27.55
C LEU A 201 -1.03 2.84 28.55
N ASP A 202 0.07 2.88 29.30
CA ASP A 202 0.39 4.04 30.12
C ASP A 202 0.89 5.18 29.21
N PRO A 203 0.47 6.45 29.41
CA PRO A 203 1.02 7.59 28.65
C PRO A 203 2.55 7.71 28.72
N ALA A 204 3.17 7.22 29.79
CA ALA A 204 4.63 7.18 29.96
C ALA A 204 5.30 6.01 29.22
N ASP A 205 4.53 5.03 28.72
CA ASP A 205 5.09 3.92 27.95
C ASP A 205 5.78 4.46 26.68
N GLU A 206 6.96 3.92 26.40
CA GLU A 206 7.60 4.00 25.09
C GLU A 206 7.37 2.68 24.36
N PHE A 207 7.09 2.75 23.07
CA PHE A 207 6.79 1.55 22.29
C PHE A 207 7.52 1.49 20.95
N ILE A 208 7.75 0.25 20.53
CA ILE A 208 8.20 -0.11 19.19
C ILE A 208 6.98 -0.59 18.42
N PHE A 209 6.76 -0.05 17.22
CA PHE A 209 5.73 -0.55 16.32
C PHE A 209 6.30 -1.68 15.45
N VAL A 210 5.57 -2.77 15.26
CA VAL A 210 5.98 -3.91 14.43
C VAL A 210 4.95 -4.12 13.33
N SER A 211 5.39 -4.06 12.07
CA SER A 211 4.55 -4.28 10.89
C SER A 211 5.27 -5.20 9.92
N MET A 212 4.93 -6.49 9.97
CA MET A 212 5.58 -7.55 9.22
C MET A 212 4.56 -8.32 8.38
N VAL A 213 4.88 -8.54 7.11
CA VAL A 213 4.13 -9.43 6.21
C VAL A 213 5.04 -10.53 5.65
N PRO A 214 4.48 -11.68 5.27
CA PRO A 214 5.24 -12.70 4.56
C PRO A 214 5.87 -12.20 3.26
N ASP A 215 7.19 -12.35 3.15
CA ASP A 215 7.92 -12.17 1.91
C ASP A 215 7.82 -13.44 1.07
N ARG A 216 7.09 -13.35 -0.04
CA ARG A 216 6.85 -14.49 -0.94
C ARG A 216 8.13 -15.00 -1.62
N ALA A 217 9.16 -14.17 -1.78
CA ALA A 217 10.41 -14.54 -2.44
C ALA A 217 11.28 -15.48 -1.59
N ILE A 218 11.11 -15.46 -0.26
CA ILE A 218 11.96 -16.23 0.66
C ILE A 218 11.30 -17.50 1.22
N GLY A 219 9.99 -17.70 0.97
CA GLY A 219 9.27 -18.93 1.31
C GLY A 219 9.38 -19.30 2.79
N SER A 220 9.87 -20.51 3.10
CA SER A 220 10.01 -21.01 4.48
C SER A 220 10.91 -20.16 5.37
N ARG A 221 11.81 -19.36 4.78
CA ARG A 221 12.67 -18.42 5.52
C ARG A 221 11.91 -17.26 6.17
N ASN A 222 10.63 -17.08 5.88
CA ASN A 222 9.77 -16.16 6.66
C ASN A 222 9.77 -16.46 8.16
N ARG A 223 9.95 -17.73 8.55
CA ARG A 223 10.14 -18.09 9.97
C ARG A 223 11.41 -17.46 10.56
N GLN A 224 12.51 -17.50 9.81
CA GLN A 224 13.78 -16.89 10.22
C GLN A 224 13.67 -15.36 10.26
N LEU A 225 12.97 -14.77 9.28
CA LEU A 225 12.73 -13.33 9.22
C LEU A 225 12.07 -12.83 10.51
N MET A 226 10.98 -13.47 10.93
CA MET A 226 10.28 -13.09 12.15
C MET A 226 11.06 -13.49 13.41
N GLN A 227 11.77 -14.63 13.39
CA GLN A 227 12.60 -15.05 14.51
C GLN A 227 13.68 -14.01 14.83
N ALA A 228 14.32 -13.43 13.80
CA ALA A 228 15.32 -12.39 14.00
C ALA A 228 14.75 -11.15 14.70
N VAL A 229 13.49 -10.80 14.43
CA VAL A 229 12.77 -9.71 15.12
C VAL A 229 12.46 -10.10 16.57
N THR A 230 11.86 -11.27 16.80
CA THR A 230 11.50 -11.69 18.17
C THR A 230 12.73 -11.90 19.05
N ASP A 231 13.79 -12.54 18.55
CA ASP A 231 15.05 -12.72 19.27
C ASP A 231 15.66 -11.39 19.70
N THR A 232 15.59 -10.38 18.83
CA THR A 232 16.07 -9.04 19.15
C THR A 232 15.22 -8.40 20.25
N LEU A 233 13.89 -8.48 20.12
CA LEU A 233 12.97 -7.90 21.10
C LEU A 233 13.03 -8.59 22.48
N GLU A 234 13.54 -9.82 22.55
CA GLU A 234 13.81 -10.53 23.81
C GLU A 234 15.05 -10.04 24.57
N ASP A 235 15.96 -9.30 23.92
CA ASP A 235 17.12 -8.75 24.60
C ASP A 235 16.66 -7.84 25.78
N PRO A 236 17.17 -8.07 27.01
CA PRO A 236 16.78 -7.31 28.19
C PRO A 236 16.86 -5.79 28.03
N LYS A 237 17.72 -5.27 27.16
CA LYS A 237 17.84 -3.82 26.92
C LYS A 237 16.60 -3.22 26.24
N TYR A 238 15.77 -4.03 25.58
CA TYR A 238 14.51 -3.59 24.99
C TYR A 238 13.29 -3.94 25.86
N ALA A 239 13.48 -4.60 27.00
CA ALA A 239 12.40 -4.92 27.94
C ALA A 239 11.57 -3.69 28.40
N PRO A 240 12.14 -2.47 28.52
CA PRO A 240 11.35 -1.28 28.85
C PRO A 240 10.33 -0.85 27.79
N PHE A 241 10.46 -1.32 26.53
CA PHE A 241 9.53 -0.96 25.47
C PHE A 241 8.32 -1.90 25.42
N LYS A 242 7.13 -1.30 25.31
CA LYS A 242 5.94 -1.98 24.82
C LYS A 242 6.07 -2.24 23.31
N ILE A 243 5.29 -3.19 22.82
CA ILE A 243 5.26 -3.53 21.39
C ILE A 243 3.83 -3.41 20.91
N ILE A 244 3.59 -2.57 19.91
CA ILE A 244 2.32 -2.55 19.18
C ILE A 244 2.57 -3.25 17.85
N CYS A 245 1.85 -4.33 17.57
CA CYS A 245 2.06 -5.16 16.41
C CYS A 245 0.83 -5.08 15.48
N GLU A 246 1.03 -4.64 14.24
CA GLU A 246 0.06 -4.87 13.18
C GLU A 246 -0.08 -6.37 12.94
N HIS A 247 -1.31 -6.86 12.77
CA HIS A 247 -1.55 -8.28 12.60
C HIS A 247 -0.94 -8.80 11.27
N PRO A 248 -0.02 -9.78 11.28
CA PRO A 248 0.71 -10.24 10.08
C PRO A 248 -0.12 -11.08 9.09
N GLY A 249 -1.44 -11.12 9.26
CA GLY A 249 -2.40 -11.91 8.48
C GLY A 249 -2.65 -13.34 9.02
N PRO A 250 -3.87 -13.88 8.86
CA PRO A 250 -4.30 -15.11 9.54
C PRO A 250 -3.91 -16.43 8.84
N LYS A 251 -3.26 -16.39 7.66
CA LYS A 251 -3.03 -17.57 6.81
C LYS A 251 -1.56 -17.76 6.44
N GLY A 252 -1.16 -19.00 6.19
CA GLY A 252 0.16 -19.36 5.68
C GLY A 252 1.29 -18.88 6.59
N PHE A 253 2.27 -18.20 6.03
CA PHE A 253 3.39 -17.63 6.79
C PHE A 253 2.96 -16.50 7.74
N GLY A 254 1.86 -15.80 7.49
CA GLY A 254 1.34 -14.77 8.40
C GLY A 254 0.93 -15.37 9.74
N GLN A 255 0.25 -16.52 9.71
CA GLN A 255 -0.11 -17.28 10.91
C GLN A 255 1.13 -17.76 11.69
N ILE A 256 2.22 -18.10 10.99
CA ILE A 256 3.48 -18.48 11.63
C ILE A 256 4.10 -17.26 12.35
N MET A 257 4.12 -16.10 11.70
CA MET A 257 4.61 -14.86 12.30
C MET A 257 3.77 -14.45 13.52
N GLN A 258 2.44 -14.57 13.43
CA GLN A 258 1.53 -14.33 14.54
C GLN A 258 1.87 -15.23 15.75
N ARG A 259 2.05 -16.54 15.53
CA ARG A 259 2.41 -17.47 16.62
C ARG A 259 3.72 -17.11 17.30
N GLN A 260 4.72 -16.65 16.56
CA GLN A 260 6.00 -16.21 17.14
C GLN A 260 5.83 -14.98 18.05
N MET A 261 4.92 -14.06 17.70
CA MET A 261 4.55 -12.95 18.59
C MET A 261 3.70 -13.40 19.78
N GLU A 262 2.80 -14.37 19.61
CA GLU A 262 2.02 -14.96 20.70
C GLU A 262 2.93 -15.68 21.71
N GLU A 263 3.99 -16.36 21.27
CA GLU A 263 5.01 -16.93 22.15
C GLU A 263 5.74 -15.84 22.95
N LEU A 264 6.00 -14.67 22.34
CA LEU A 264 6.57 -13.51 23.04
C LEU A 264 5.60 -12.97 24.11
N ILE A 265 4.29 -12.93 23.82
CA ILE A 265 3.23 -12.55 24.78
C ILE A 265 3.21 -13.51 25.96
N GLN A 266 3.27 -14.82 25.72
CA GLN A 266 3.27 -15.83 26.78
C GLN A 266 4.47 -15.68 27.71
N ARG A 267 5.63 -15.33 27.16
CA ARG A 267 6.86 -15.08 27.93
C ARG A 267 6.87 -13.71 28.62
N HIS A 268 6.18 -12.71 28.07
CA HIS A 268 6.10 -11.35 28.60
C HIS A 268 4.65 -10.80 28.59
N PRO A 269 3.79 -11.25 29.52
CA PRO A 269 2.39 -10.80 29.56
C PRO A 269 2.24 -9.28 29.66
N GLY A 270 1.38 -8.70 28.82
CA GLY A 270 1.11 -7.25 28.79
C GLY A 270 2.19 -6.39 28.12
N ARG A 271 3.17 -7.02 27.44
CA ARG A 271 4.21 -6.30 26.67
C ARG A 271 3.81 -6.02 25.21
N VAL A 272 3.01 -6.90 24.60
CA VAL A 272 2.62 -6.80 23.19
C VAL A 272 1.12 -6.56 23.09
N VAL A 273 0.71 -5.64 22.21
CA VAL A 273 -0.68 -5.36 21.82
C VAL A 273 -0.81 -5.56 20.32
N PHE A 274 -1.84 -6.28 19.87
CA PHE A 274 -2.14 -6.41 18.44
C PHE A 274 -3.18 -5.39 18.00
N THR A 275 -3.04 -4.91 16.77
CA THR A 275 -4.04 -4.08 16.10
C THR A 275 -4.15 -4.43 14.61
N SER A 276 -5.33 -4.18 14.06
CA SER A 276 -5.59 -4.18 12.61
C SER A 276 -6.33 -2.90 12.19
N ASP A 277 -6.56 -1.96 13.11
CA ASP A 277 -7.27 -0.71 12.84
C ASP A 277 -6.31 0.33 12.25
N GLU A 278 -6.72 1.00 11.17
CA GLU A 278 -5.88 1.95 10.46
C GLU A 278 -5.48 3.16 11.33
N THR A 279 -6.40 3.63 12.18
CA THR A 279 -6.18 4.78 13.07
C THR A 279 -5.21 4.38 14.19
N GLU A 280 -5.37 3.18 14.75
CA GLU A 280 -4.46 2.64 15.75
C GLU A 280 -3.06 2.39 15.18
N ILE A 281 -2.97 1.87 13.95
CA ILE A 281 -1.69 1.63 13.25
C ILE A 281 -0.96 2.96 13.01
N LEU A 282 -1.64 3.96 12.43
CA LEU A 282 -1.01 5.25 12.15
C LEU A 282 -0.67 6.01 13.44
N GLY A 283 -1.51 5.93 14.47
CA GLY A 283 -1.21 6.49 15.79
C GLY A 283 0.01 5.81 16.42
N ALA A 284 0.12 4.49 16.31
CA ALA A 284 1.29 3.76 16.76
C ALA A 284 2.54 4.21 16.00
N MET A 285 2.47 4.38 14.68
CA MET A 285 3.61 4.87 13.89
C MET A 285 4.01 6.30 14.25
N ALA A 286 3.03 7.20 14.45
CA ALA A 286 3.28 8.61 14.78
C ALA A 286 3.97 8.77 16.14
N HIS A 287 3.57 7.96 17.13
CA HIS A 287 4.00 8.11 18.51
C HIS A 287 5.12 7.15 18.92
N CYS A 288 5.42 6.11 18.13
CA CYS A 288 6.45 5.15 18.49
C CYS A 288 7.87 5.74 18.51
N ARG A 289 8.76 5.00 19.16
CA ARG A 289 10.19 5.31 19.15
C ARG A 289 10.83 4.98 17.80
N THR A 290 10.40 3.87 17.23
CA THR A 290 10.79 3.35 15.92
C THR A 290 9.79 2.28 15.50
N ALA A 291 9.67 2.06 14.20
CA ALA A 291 9.04 0.87 13.65
C ALA A 291 10.09 -0.20 13.31
N ILE A 292 9.69 -1.46 13.36
CA ILE A 292 10.39 -2.60 12.75
C ILE A 292 9.42 -3.19 11.73
N GLY A 293 9.84 -3.32 10.48
CA GLY A 293 8.91 -3.82 9.49
C GLY A 293 9.52 -4.21 8.17
N ASN A 294 8.65 -4.69 7.31
CA ASN A 294 8.93 -4.94 5.90
C ASN A 294 7.73 -4.62 5.01
N THR A 295 6.76 -3.83 5.48
CA THR A 295 5.55 -3.43 4.76
C THR A 295 5.71 -2.08 4.07
N ASP A 296 4.82 -1.73 3.14
CA ASP A 296 4.94 -0.48 2.38
C ASP A 296 4.76 0.76 3.28
N ARG A 297 4.16 0.58 4.47
CA ARG A 297 4.11 1.60 5.53
C ARG A 297 5.49 2.05 5.98
N CYS A 298 6.46 1.12 5.96
CA CYS A 298 7.85 1.43 6.28
C CYS A 298 8.46 2.46 5.32
N VAL A 299 7.93 2.56 4.10
CA VAL A 299 8.42 3.45 3.06
C VAL A 299 7.70 4.79 3.15
N THR A 300 6.42 4.84 2.79
CA THR A 300 5.74 6.13 2.60
C THR A 300 5.12 6.66 3.89
N ASP A 301 4.43 5.82 4.66
CA ASP A 301 3.79 6.24 5.91
C ASP A 301 4.84 6.76 6.89
N ALA A 302 5.91 5.99 7.11
CA ALA A 302 6.99 6.37 8.01
C ALA A 302 7.78 7.59 7.53
N ALA A 303 7.98 7.77 6.22
CA ALA A 303 8.60 8.98 5.68
C ALA A 303 7.73 10.22 5.94
N THR A 304 6.40 10.08 5.81
CA THR A 304 5.44 11.17 6.06
C THR A 304 5.40 11.53 7.55
N LEU A 305 5.37 10.51 8.41
CA LEU A 305 5.31 10.65 9.87
C LEU A 305 6.67 10.98 10.52
N ARG A 306 7.76 10.94 9.74
CA ARG A 306 9.15 11.08 10.23
C ARG A 306 9.49 10.02 11.29
N THR A 307 8.96 8.82 11.11
CA THR A 307 9.18 7.68 12.00
C THR A 307 10.45 6.92 11.59
N PRO A 308 11.41 6.70 12.50
CA PRO A 308 12.54 5.80 12.24
C PRO A 308 12.06 4.38 11.95
N VAL A 309 12.70 3.70 11.02
CA VAL A 309 12.33 2.32 10.65
C VAL A 309 13.54 1.41 10.60
N VAL A 310 13.44 0.23 11.20
CA VAL A 310 14.31 -0.90 10.92
C VAL A 310 13.65 -1.75 9.82
N LEU A 311 14.17 -1.67 8.60
CA LEU A 311 13.66 -2.44 7.46
C LEU A 311 14.33 -3.83 7.46
N VAL A 312 13.56 -4.88 7.76
CA VAL A 312 14.10 -6.23 7.97
C VAL A 312 13.93 -7.10 6.73
N GLY A 313 15.04 -7.68 6.27
CA GLY A 313 15.07 -8.52 5.07
C GLY A 313 15.05 -7.70 3.79
N ASP A 314 14.98 -8.36 2.64
CA ASP A 314 15.24 -7.71 1.36
C ASP A 314 13.98 -7.15 0.69
N ARG A 315 12.77 -7.50 1.16
CA ARG A 315 11.53 -6.88 0.71
C ARG A 315 11.66 -5.37 0.89
N LEU A 316 11.41 -4.60 -0.17
CA LEU A 316 11.50 -3.13 -0.23
C LEU A 316 12.91 -2.51 -0.20
N LYS A 317 14.00 -3.28 -0.24
CA LYS A 317 15.35 -2.69 -0.13
C LYS A 317 15.73 -1.73 -1.28
N ASP A 318 15.06 -1.86 -2.42
CA ASP A 318 15.24 -1.02 -3.62
C ASP A 318 14.21 0.12 -3.71
N ARG A 319 13.37 0.27 -2.68
CA ARG A 319 12.44 1.40 -2.55
C ARG A 319 13.20 2.65 -2.12
N GLU A 320 12.66 3.80 -2.52
CA GLU A 320 13.21 5.10 -2.17
C GLU A 320 13.29 5.26 -0.64
N ASN A 321 14.47 5.62 -0.14
CA ASN A 321 14.73 5.84 1.28
C ASN A 321 15.35 7.23 1.46
N PRO A 322 14.55 8.26 1.78
CA PRO A 322 15.07 9.61 2.00
C PRO A 322 15.94 9.72 3.26
N GLY A 323 16.02 8.68 4.10
CA GLY A 323 16.93 8.63 5.25
C GLY A 323 16.32 8.08 6.54
N HIS A 324 15.03 7.72 6.55
CA HIS A 324 14.32 7.24 7.74
C HIS A 324 14.46 5.73 7.97
N MET A 325 14.78 4.94 6.93
CA MET A 325 14.93 3.50 7.05
C MET A 325 16.40 3.08 7.25
N ILE A 326 16.61 2.14 8.18
CA ILE A 326 17.88 1.45 8.42
C ILE A 326 17.69 -0.01 8.02
N GLN A 327 18.37 -0.41 6.95
CA GLN A 327 18.33 -1.78 6.42
C GLN A 327 18.99 -2.77 7.40
N ALA A 328 18.31 -3.88 7.67
CA ALA A 328 18.80 -4.97 8.51
C ALA A 328 18.60 -6.34 7.84
N PRO A 329 19.68 -7.09 7.58
CA PRO A 329 19.58 -8.51 7.25
C PRO A 329 18.80 -9.31 8.30
N MET A 330 18.18 -10.43 7.88
CA MET A 330 17.34 -11.32 8.70
C MET A 330 18.13 -12.15 9.75
N THR A 331 18.89 -11.48 10.61
CA THR A 331 19.65 -12.05 11.73
C THR A 331 19.52 -11.15 12.96
N GLY A 332 19.37 -11.74 14.14
CA GLY A 332 19.19 -10.98 15.39
C GLY A 332 20.26 -9.92 15.62
N ALA A 333 21.54 -10.23 15.38
CA ALA A 333 22.63 -9.26 15.55
C ALA A 333 22.55 -8.04 14.63
N GLN A 334 22.05 -8.21 13.40
CA GLN A 334 21.90 -7.08 12.47
C GLN A 334 20.64 -6.27 12.76
N VAL A 335 19.53 -6.93 13.11
CA VAL A 335 18.30 -6.27 13.55
C VAL A 335 18.58 -5.48 14.83
N ASP A 336 19.31 -6.05 15.79
CA ASP A 336 19.75 -5.36 17.01
C ASP A 336 20.55 -4.10 16.74
N LYS A 337 21.58 -4.20 15.89
CA LYS A 337 22.41 -3.05 15.52
C LYS A 337 21.58 -1.93 14.87
N ALA A 338 20.65 -2.29 14.00
CA ALA A 338 19.77 -1.33 13.36
C ALA A 338 18.78 -0.70 14.36
N LEU A 339 18.20 -1.52 15.24
CA LEU A 339 17.25 -1.09 16.26
C LEU A 339 17.89 -0.14 17.28
N ALA A 340 19.09 -0.45 17.75
CA ALA A 340 19.85 0.42 18.65
C ALA A 340 20.11 1.81 18.02
N ARG A 341 20.35 1.86 16.71
CA ARG A 341 20.50 3.14 15.98
C ARG A 341 19.16 3.84 15.79
N ALA A 342 18.09 3.11 15.47
CA ALA A 342 16.78 3.69 15.19
C ALA A 342 16.13 4.33 16.43
N ILE A 343 16.35 3.75 17.63
CA ILE A 343 15.82 4.25 18.90
C ILE A 343 16.56 5.51 19.41
N CYS A 344 17.76 5.75 18.88
CA CYS A 344 18.62 6.84 19.25
C CYS A 344 17.92 8.20 19.02
N PRO A 345 17.79 9.08 20.04
CA PRO A 345 17.12 10.38 19.90
C PRO A 345 17.67 11.22 18.74
N GLU A 346 18.98 11.19 18.53
CA GLU A 346 19.68 11.93 17.48
C GLU A 346 19.22 11.50 16.09
N PHE A 347 18.89 10.22 15.90
CA PHE A 347 18.35 9.74 14.64
C PHE A 347 16.98 10.36 14.36
N LYS A 348 16.07 10.33 15.35
CA LYS A 348 14.72 10.92 15.24
C LYS A 348 14.78 12.44 15.02
N ILE A 349 15.66 13.16 15.74
CA ILE A 349 15.88 14.61 15.53
C ILE A 349 16.34 14.89 14.10
N GLY A 350 17.23 14.06 13.54
CA GLY A 350 17.66 14.20 12.15
C GLY A 350 16.52 14.13 11.13
N LEU A 351 15.46 13.35 11.41
CA LEU A 351 14.31 13.20 10.52
C LEU A 351 13.40 14.45 10.48
N MET A 352 13.53 15.38 11.43
CA MET A 352 12.79 16.65 11.38
C MET A 352 13.13 17.48 10.14
N PHE A 353 14.32 17.27 9.56
CA PHE A 353 14.79 17.96 8.36
C PHE A 353 14.75 17.07 7.10
N LEU A 354 14.11 15.89 7.19
CA LEU A 354 13.95 14.98 6.05
C LEU A 354 13.21 15.71 4.92
N ASN A 355 13.74 15.61 3.70
CA ASN A 355 13.02 16.06 2.50
C ASN A 355 12.50 14.80 1.80
N SER A 356 11.20 14.55 1.94
CA SER A 356 10.58 13.33 1.41
C SER A 356 10.24 13.51 -0.08
N PRO A 357 10.78 12.68 -0.99
CA PRO A 357 10.45 12.77 -2.41
C PRO A 357 8.99 12.37 -2.71
N PHE A 358 8.31 11.74 -1.75
CA PHE A 358 6.89 11.40 -1.85
C PHE A 358 5.98 12.62 -1.62
N GLU A 359 6.46 13.64 -0.90
CA GLU A 359 5.72 14.87 -0.62
C GLU A 359 5.79 15.79 -1.84
N GLN A 360 4.63 16.06 -2.45
CA GLN A 360 4.46 16.99 -3.56
C GLN A 360 3.21 17.84 -3.34
N GLU A 361 3.22 19.05 -3.89
CA GLU A 361 2.06 19.93 -3.81
C GLU A 361 0.89 19.37 -4.62
N ASN A 362 -0.27 19.26 -3.97
CA ASN A 362 -1.55 18.94 -4.58
C ASN A 362 -1.53 17.69 -5.50
N THR A 363 -0.94 16.58 -5.03
CA THR A 363 -0.94 15.29 -5.75
C THR A 363 -2.31 14.92 -6.35
N PRO A 364 -3.44 14.99 -5.59
CA PRO A 364 -4.76 14.64 -6.13
C PRO A 364 -5.19 15.56 -7.28
N GLY A 365 -5.05 16.88 -7.13
CA GLY A 365 -5.41 17.85 -8.16
C GLY A 365 -4.56 17.75 -9.42
N ARG A 366 -3.28 17.41 -9.28
CA ARG A 366 -2.38 17.17 -10.42
C ARG A 366 -2.81 15.95 -11.23
N ILE A 367 -3.17 14.85 -10.56
CA ILE A 367 -3.69 13.64 -11.23
C ILE A 367 -5.03 13.96 -11.91
N ALA A 368 -5.98 14.57 -11.19
CA ALA A 368 -7.29 14.93 -11.72
C ALA A 368 -7.21 15.83 -12.96
N GLY A 369 -6.33 16.84 -12.94
CA GLY A 369 -6.12 17.73 -14.08
C GLY A 369 -5.62 17.00 -15.34
N VAL A 370 -4.71 16.04 -15.20
CA VAL A 370 -4.22 15.23 -16.33
C VAL A 370 -5.32 14.29 -16.85
N LEU A 371 -6.05 13.62 -15.95
CA LEU A 371 -7.15 12.72 -16.34
C LEU A 371 -8.24 13.44 -17.15
N ARG A 372 -8.58 14.67 -16.74
CA ARG A 372 -9.57 15.50 -17.43
C ARG A 372 -9.12 15.94 -18.83
N ALA A 373 -7.84 16.29 -18.96
CA ALA A 373 -7.27 16.75 -20.22
C ALA A 373 -7.04 15.60 -21.23
N TYR A 374 -7.03 14.34 -20.78
CA TYR A 374 -6.73 13.19 -21.61
C TYR A 374 -7.79 12.91 -22.67
N THR A 375 -7.37 12.66 -23.92
CA THR A 375 -8.27 12.45 -25.05
C THR A 375 -8.06 11.09 -25.72
N ASN A 376 -9.07 10.61 -26.47
CA ASN A 376 -8.95 9.35 -27.19
C ASN A 376 -7.92 9.38 -28.35
N ALA A 377 -7.51 10.57 -28.81
CA ALA A 377 -6.42 10.71 -29.79
C ALA A 377 -5.07 10.20 -29.21
N ASP A 378 -4.89 10.31 -27.89
CA ASP A 378 -3.69 9.89 -27.19
C ASP A 378 -3.55 8.35 -27.15
N VAL A 379 -4.67 7.62 -27.22
CA VAL A 379 -4.71 6.15 -27.26
C VAL A 379 -4.07 5.61 -28.53
N ALA A 380 -4.40 6.19 -29.69
CA ALA A 380 -3.86 5.80 -30.99
C ALA A 380 -2.34 6.07 -31.11
N ALA A 381 -1.83 7.05 -30.37
CA ALA A 381 -0.40 7.33 -30.32
C ALA A 381 0.38 6.34 -29.44
N LYS A 382 -0.26 5.52 -28.58
CA LYS A 382 0.44 4.44 -27.84
C LYS A 382 0.83 3.27 -28.74
N THR A 383 0.03 2.98 -29.76
CA THR A 383 0.26 1.88 -30.70
C THR A 383 1.23 2.24 -31.81
N GLN A 384 1.68 3.50 -31.90
CA GLN A 384 2.75 3.92 -32.78
C GLN A 384 4.10 3.67 -32.09
N TYR A 385 4.65 2.47 -32.28
CA TYR A 385 6.07 2.27 -32.08
C TYR A 385 6.79 3.17 -33.10
N THR A 386 7.53 4.15 -32.62
CA THR A 386 8.40 4.95 -33.49
C THR A 386 9.58 4.07 -33.89
N ASP A 387 9.86 4.03 -35.19
CA ASP A 387 10.93 3.20 -35.81
C ASP A 387 12.33 3.53 -35.30
#